data_AF-A0A0D0D1V2-F1
#
_entry.id   AF-A0A0D0D1V2-F1
#
_cell.length_a   1.000
_cell.length_b   1.000
_cell.length_c   1.000
_cell.angle_alpha   90.00
_cell.angle_beta   90.00
_cell.angle_gamma   90.00
#
_symmetry.space_group_name_H-M   'P 1'
#
loop_
_entity.id
_entity.type
_entity.pdbx_description
1 polymer ?
#
loop_
_entity_poly.entity_id
_entity_poly.type
_entity_poly.pdbx_seq_one_letter_code
_entity_poly.pdbx_strand_id
1 'polypeptide(L)'
;MPKDFTCALHNIGQGESSDVDNSSYADNNNPASDTEELQEVRSVMYNPPPDASTTELHKALGTTQLAYSRVCGELTKLRNKHNALLSILPQTRKKAVEIGSANVLLDSSIVTQAKKYCFLYHFWMPKDIFPLTIPSPDFNLNSPARWHTPELKITGNKAELYFMIPPKLQRHATTYVSFGRVFANAVSSERPNILKPVKDNAAQLFSSLNL
;
A
#
# COMPACT_ATOMS: atom_id res chain seq x y z
N MET A 1 14.16 -5.69 37.30
CA MET A 1 12.86 -5.02 37.56
C MET A 1 12.59 -4.05 36.42
N PRO A 2 11.58 -4.25 35.55
CA PRO A 2 11.21 -3.27 34.54
C PRO A 2 10.32 -2.18 35.17
N LYS A 3 10.66 -0.92 34.97
CA LYS A 3 9.84 0.22 35.41
C LYS A 3 8.69 0.41 34.42
N ASP A 4 7.49 0.53 34.95
CA ASP A 4 6.26 0.80 34.22
C ASP A 4 6.20 2.30 33.87
N PHE A 5 6.02 2.61 32.58
CA PHE A 5 6.09 3.98 32.03
C PHE A 5 4.71 4.62 31.82
N THR A 6 3.64 3.97 32.28
CA THR A 6 2.27 4.40 32.01
C THR A 6 1.89 5.72 32.72
N CYS A 7 2.63 6.13 33.76
CA CYS A 7 2.34 7.33 34.55
C CYS A 7 2.65 8.67 33.83
N ALA A 8 3.41 8.68 32.73
CA ALA A 8 3.82 9.92 32.06
C ALA A 8 2.71 10.58 31.21
N LEU A 9 1.56 9.92 31.03
CA LEU A 9 0.50 10.36 30.14
C LEU A 9 -0.65 11.10 30.83
N HIS A 10 -0.67 11.18 32.16
CA HIS A 10 -1.82 11.74 32.89
C HIS A 10 -1.79 13.24 33.16
N ASN A 11 -0.66 13.93 32.91
CA ASN A 11 -0.51 15.34 33.32
C ASN A 11 -0.67 16.37 32.19
N ILE A 12 -1.15 15.96 31.01
CA ILE A 12 -1.38 16.87 29.88
C ILE A 12 -2.87 16.88 29.57
N GLY A 13 -3.69 17.50 30.42
CA GLY A 13 -5.13 17.49 30.18
C GLY A 13 -6.04 18.18 31.20
N GLN A 14 -5.54 19.13 32.00
CA GLN A 14 -6.41 19.93 32.86
C GLN A 14 -6.24 21.42 32.57
N GLY A 15 -7.08 21.92 31.66
CA GLY A 15 -7.48 23.31 31.57
C GLY A 15 -9.01 23.33 31.63
N GLU A 16 -9.54 24.07 32.60
CA GLU A 16 -10.95 24.20 32.95
C GLU A 16 -11.80 24.68 31.76
N SER A 17 -12.99 24.11 31.59
CA SER A 17 -14.02 24.58 30.66
C SER A 17 -15.29 24.86 31.44
N SER A 18 -15.59 26.14 31.64
CA SER A 18 -16.90 26.63 32.04
C SER A 18 -17.83 26.70 30.84
N ASP A 19 -19.03 26.15 30.99
CA ASP A 19 -20.12 26.17 30.01
C ASP A 19 -20.57 27.60 29.67
N VAL A 20 -20.67 27.93 28.38
CA VAL A 20 -21.69 28.85 27.85
C VAL A 20 -22.04 28.45 26.40
N ASP A 21 -23.30 28.04 26.20
CA ASP A 21 -23.94 27.88 24.89
C ASP A 21 -24.11 29.23 24.18
N ASN A 22 -23.71 29.32 22.90
CA ASN A 22 -24.39 30.21 21.97
C ASN A 22 -24.24 29.74 20.52
N SER A 23 -25.36 29.46 19.86
CA SER A 23 -25.42 29.07 18.45
C SER A 23 -25.23 30.28 17.54
N SER A 24 -24.35 30.18 16.54
CA SER A 24 -24.52 30.93 15.30
C SER A 24 -23.89 30.16 14.14
N TYR A 25 -24.68 29.96 13.09
CA TYR A 25 -24.25 29.45 11.80
C TYR A 25 -23.29 30.48 11.17
N ALA A 26 -21.99 30.20 11.22
CA ALA A 26 -20.97 30.98 10.53
C ALA A 26 -19.96 30.04 9.88
N ASP A 27 -19.67 30.36 8.63
CA ASP A 27 -18.72 29.75 7.71
C ASP A 27 -17.36 29.46 8.38
N ASN A 28 -17.09 28.18 8.64
CA ASN A 28 -15.90 27.71 9.38
C ASN A 28 -14.67 27.65 8.44
N ASN A 29 -14.18 28.81 8.03
CA ASN A 29 -12.77 28.94 7.66
C ASN A 29 -12.06 29.54 8.87
N ASN A 30 -11.76 28.70 9.86
CA ASN A 30 -11.06 29.11 11.07
C ASN A 30 -9.54 29.08 10.81
N PRO A 31 -8.87 30.24 10.61
CA PRO A 31 -7.43 30.29 10.35
C PRO A 31 -6.59 29.76 11.53
N ALA A 32 -7.20 29.61 12.71
CA ALA A 32 -6.55 29.02 13.87
C ALA A 32 -6.27 27.51 13.70
N SER A 33 -7.13 26.77 12.99
CA SER A 33 -6.98 25.33 12.74
C SER A 33 -5.76 25.04 11.87
N ASP A 34 -5.60 25.80 10.78
CA ASP A 34 -4.48 25.65 9.86
C ASP A 34 -3.14 26.01 10.51
N THR A 35 -3.13 26.99 11.42
CA THR A 35 -1.92 27.33 12.18
C THR A 35 -1.51 26.25 13.18
N GLU A 36 -2.49 25.55 13.78
CA GLU A 36 -2.26 24.47 14.74
C GLU A 36 -1.71 23.22 14.04
N GLU A 37 -2.27 22.85 12.88
CA GLU A 37 -1.77 21.74 12.06
C GLU A 37 -0.35 22.00 11.54
N LEU A 38 -0.06 23.22 11.08
CA LEU A 38 1.29 23.59 10.65
C LEU A 38 2.29 23.57 11.81
N GLN A 39 1.86 23.89 13.03
CA GLN A 39 2.69 23.81 14.22
C GLN A 39 2.92 22.36 14.66
N GLU A 40 1.91 21.49 14.56
CA GLU A 40 2.04 20.05 14.77
C GLU A 40 3.03 19.44 13.76
N VAL A 41 2.93 19.78 12.48
CA VAL A 41 3.85 19.31 11.43
C VAL A 41 5.29 19.75 11.72
N ARG A 42 5.51 21.02 12.10
CA ARG A 42 6.85 21.51 12.47
C ARG A 42 7.42 20.78 13.69
N SER A 43 6.57 20.46 14.66
CA SER A 43 6.95 19.73 15.86
C SER A 43 7.33 18.27 15.56
N VAL A 44 6.60 17.61 14.67
CA VAL A 44 6.88 16.23 14.22
C VAL A 44 8.11 16.16 13.32
N MET A 45 8.32 17.17 12.47
CA MET A 45 9.48 17.24 11.57
C MET A 45 10.74 17.80 12.24
N TYR A 46 10.66 18.19 13.52
CA TYR A 46 11.81 18.66 14.26
C TYR A 46 12.89 17.57 14.31
N ASN A 47 14.07 17.89 13.79
CA ASN A 47 15.22 17.01 13.80
C ASN A 47 16.20 17.50 14.86
N PRO A 48 16.32 16.83 16.02
CA PRO A 48 17.24 17.25 17.08
C PRO A 48 18.69 17.26 16.57
N PRO A 49 19.51 18.23 16.99
CA PRO A 49 20.92 18.28 16.59
C PRO A 49 21.74 17.11 17.20
N PRO A 50 22.92 16.79 16.66
CA PRO A 50 23.72 15.63 17.08
C PRO A 50 24.16 15.67 18.55
N ASP A 51 24.22 16.86 19.14
CA ASP A 51 24.58 17.13 20.54
C ASP A 51 23.35 17.35 21.45
N ALA A 52 22.14 17.08 20.95
CA ALA A 52 20.90 17.22 21.71
C ALA A 52 20.90 16.35 22.98
N SER A 53 20.30 16.89 24.04
CA SER A 53 20.15 16.16 25.29
C SER A 53 19.27 14.90 25.12
N THR A 54 19.52 13.87 25.93
CA THR A 54 18.69 12.64 25.92
C THR A 54 17.20 12.94 26.14
N THR A 55 16.88 13.95 26.96
CA THR A 55 15.50 14.38 27.21
C THR A 55 14.84 14.98 25.97
N GLU A 56 15.58 15.74 25.18
CA GLU A 56 15.10 16.35 23.94
C GLU A 56 14.88 15.28 22.84
N LEU A 57 15.79 14.32 22.73
CA LEU A 57 15.63 13.16 21.84
C LEU A 57 14.37 12.35 22.17
N HIS A 58 14.15 12.04 23.45
CA HIS A 58 12.95 11.32 23.88
C HIS A 58 11.66 12.09 23.59
N LYS A 59 11.69 13.43 23.77
CA LYS A 59 10.54 14.28 23.46
C LYS A 59 10.21 14.25 21.97
N ALA A 60 11.21 14.48 21.10
CA ALA A 60 11.02 14.45 19.65
C ALA A 60 10.53 13.09 19.14
N LEU A 61 11.09 11.99 19.68
CA LEU A 61 10.65 10.63 19.36
C LEU A 61 9.21 10.39 19.79
N GLY A 62 8.85 10.77 21.03
CA GLY A 62 7.49 10.61 21.55
C GLY A 62 6.46 11.39 20.72
N THR A 63 6.78 12.63 20.36
CA THR A 63 5.93 13.46 19.48
C THR A 63 5.74 12.80 18.11
N THR A 64 6.81 12.30 17.50
CA THR A 64 6.75 11.64 16.19
C THR A 64 5.93 10.34 16.25
N GLN A 65 6.15 9.51 17.27
CA GLN A 65 5.42 8.25 17.45
C GLN A 65 3.92 8.48 17.69
N LEU A 66 3.57 9.50 18.45
CA LEU A 66 2.17 9.87 18.70
C LEU A 66 1.47 10.31 17.41
N ALA A 67 2.11 11.18 16.63
CA ALA A 67 1.59 11.64 15.34
C ALA A 67 1.43 10.48 14.35
N TYR A 68 2.43 9.60 14.24
CA TYR A 68 2.37 8.40 13.41
C TYR A 68 1.19 7.49 13.79
N SER A 69 0.98 7.27 15.08
CA SER A 69 -0.10 6.43 15.60
C SER A 69 -1.48 7.02 15.25
N ARG A 70 -1.64 8.34 15.38
CA ARG A 70 -2.85 9.08 14.98
C ARG A 70 -3.14 8.89 13.49
N VAL A 71 -2.15 9.11 12.62
CA VAL A 71 -2.28 8.94 11.16
C VAL A 71 -2.64 7.50 10.79
N CYS A 72 -2.02 6.50 11.43
CA CYS A 72 -2.35 5.09 11.21
C CYS A 72 -3.81 4.77 11.60
N GLY A 73 -4.31 5.37 12.68
CA GLY A 73 -5.70 5.26 13.10
C GLY A 73 -6.66 5.82 12.04
N GLU A 74 -6.38 7.03 11.55
CA GLU A 74 -7.20 7.67 10.50
C GLU A 74 -7.16 6.90 9.18
N LEU A 75 -6.00 6.39 8.78
CA LEU A 75 -5.87 5.55 7.58
C LEU A 75 -6.70 4.27 7.69
N THR A 76 -6.73 3.66 8.88
CA THR A 76 -7.57 2.48 9.15
C THR A 76 -9.05 2.81 9.08
N LYS A 77 -9.48 3.91 9.69
CA LYS A 77 -10.88 4.39 9.61
C LYS A 77 -11.29 4.69 8.17
N LEU A 78 -10.44 5.38 7.41
CA LEU A 78 -10.71 5.72 6.01
C LEU A 78 -10.81 4.48 5.14
N ARG A 79 -9.90 3.51 5.33
CA ARG A 79 -9.94 2.21 4.64
C ARG A 79 -11.24 1.46 4.95
N ASN A 80 -11.68 1.46 6.20
CA ASN A 80 -12.93 0.82 6.60
C ASN A 80 -14.14 1.50 5.96
N LYS A 81 -14.20 2.84 5.97
CA LYS A 81 -15.25 3.62 5.28
C LYS A 81 -15.28 3.34 3.78
N HIS A 82 -14.12 3.34 3.12
CA HIS A 82 -14.01 3.02 1.70
C HIS A 82 -14.53 1.61 1.40
N ASN A 83 -14.16 0.61 2.21
CA ASN A 83 -14.66 -0.75 2.06
C ASN A 83 -16.17 -0.86 2.32
N ALA A 84 -16.70 -0.13 3.30
CA ALA A 84 -18.13 -0.07 3.57
C ALA A 84 -18.88 0.55 2.37
N LEU A 85 -18.38 1.64 1.80
CA LEU A 85 -18.94 2.25 0.59
C LEU A 85 -18.88 1.30 -0.60
N LEU A 86 -17.77 0.58 -0.79
CA LEU A 86 -17.66 -0.48 -1.79
C LEU A 86 -18.67 -1.61 -1.58
N SER A 87 -19.05 -1.92 -0.34
CA SER A 87 -20.06 -2.95 -0.05
C SER A 87 -21.50 -2.49 -0.28
N ILE A 88 -21.75 -1.17 -0.23
CA ILE A 88 -23.06 -0.55 -0.47
C ILE A 88 -23.30 -0.30 -1.96
N LEU A 89 -22.23 -0.03 -2.72
CA LEU A 89 -22.31 0.00 -4.17
C LEU A 89 -22.90 -1.33 -4.64
N PRO A 90 -23.85 -1.34 -5.61
CA PRO A 90 -24.34 -2.57 -6.17
C PRO A 90 -23.13 -3.30 -6.75
N GLN A 91 -22.69 -4.30 -6.01
CA GLN A 91 -21.74 -5.28 -6.49
C GLN A 91 -22.48 -5.91 -7.65
N THR A 92 -22.18 -5.48 -8.86
CA THR A 92 -22.64 -6.13 -10.08
C THR A 92 -22.00 -7.51 -10.04
N ARG A 93 -22.64 -8.42 -9.30
CA ARG A 93 -22.46 -9.85 -9.39
C ARG A 93 -22.92 -10.17 -10.80
N LYS A 94 -22.01 -10.06 -11.75
CA LYS A 94 -22.17 -10.62 -13.08
C LYS A 94 -22.09 -12.14 -12.93
N LYS A 95 -23.17 -12.74 -12.42
CA LYS A 95 -23.61 -14.07 -12.79
C LYS A 95 -24.82 -13.90 -13.70
N ALA A 96 -24.53 -13.49 -14.92
CA ALA A 96 -25.33 -13.78 -16.08
C ALA A 96 -24.33 -13.95 -17.21
N VAL A 97 -24.31 -15.15 -17.78
CA VAL A 97 -23.56 -15.50 -18.98
C VAL A 97 -24.21 -14.72 -20.12
N GLU A 98 -23.82 -13.46 -20.28
CA GLU A 98 -23.92 -12.77 -21.54
C GLU A 98 -22.55 -12.89 -22.17
N ILE A 99 -22.52 -13.34 -23.42
CA ILE A 99 -21.36 -13.43 -24.30
C ILE A 99 -20.56 -12.13 -24.15
N GLY A 100 -19.58 -12.15 -23.25
CA GLY A 100 -18.98 -10.94 -22.73
C GLY A 100 -18.28 -10.23 -23.87
N SER A 101 -18.47 -8.91 -23.96
CA SER A 101 -17.74 -8.07 -24.91
C SER A 101 -16.27 -8.50 -24.93
N ALA A 102 -15.63 -8.46 -26.10
CA ALA A 102 -14.29 -9.02 -26.30
C ALA A 102 -13.27 -8.60 -25.21
N ASN A 103 -13.46 -7.40 -24.63
CA ASN A 103 -12.67 -6.88 -23.51
C ASN A 103 -12.84 -7.67 -22.20
N VAL A 104 -14.02 -8.21 -21.87
CA VAL A 104 -14.24 -9.02 -20.65
C VAL A 104 -13.53 -10.38 -20.76
N LEU A 105 -13.61 -11.02 -21.93
CA LEU A 105 -12.89 -12.26 -22.20
C LEU A 105 -11.36 -12.05 -22.21
N LEU A 106 -10.93 -10.90 -22.75
CA LEU A 106 -9.53 -10.48 -22.71
C LEU A 106 -9.07 -10.24 -21.27
N ASP A 107 -9.81 -9.47 -20.48
CA ASP A 107 -9.50 -9.20 -19.07
C ASP A 107 -9.42 -10.49 -18.25
N SER A 108 -10.35 -11.43 -18.47
CA SER A 108 -10.30 -12.75 -17.85
C SER A 108 -9.01 -13.51 -18.19
N SER A 109 -8.60 -13.48 -19.46
CA SER A 109 -7.35 -14.10 -19.92
C SER A 109 -6.11 -13.43 -19.31
N ILE A 110 -6.11 -12.10 -19.18
CA ILE A 110 -5.06 -11.31 -18.52
C ILE A 110 -4.99 -11.70 -17.04
N VAL A 111 -6.12 -11.77 -16.35
CA VAL A 111 -6.21 -12.17 -14.94
C VAL A 111 -5.64 -13.57 -14.72
N THR A 112 -6.02 -14.55 -15.55
CA THR A 112 -5.47 -15.91 -15.46
C THR A 112 -3.96 -15.92 -15.61
N GLN A 113 -3.42 -15.14 -16.57
CA GLN A 113 -1.98 -15.08 -16.77
C GLN A 113 -1.26 -14.35 -15.62
N ALA A 114 -1.87 -13.30 -15.07
CA ALA A 114 -1.34 -12.57 -13.93
C ALA A 114 -1.19 -13.45 -12.70
N LYS A 115 -2.20 -14.30 -12.41
CA LYS A 115 -2.13 -15.27 -11.30
C LYS A 115 -0.98 -16.27 -11.47
N LYS A 116 -0.81 -16.81 -12.68
CA LYS A 116 0.31 -17.72 -12.99
C LYS A 116 1.65 -17.02 -12.80
N TYR A 117 1.78 -15.78 -13.26
CA TYR A 117 2.98 -14.99 -13.10
C TYR A 117 3.32 -14.74 -11.62
N CYS A 118 2.31 -14.37 -10.82
CA CYS A 118 2.46 -14.16 -9.38
C CYS A 118 2.91 -15.42 -8.64
N PHE A 119 2.36 -16.59 -9.03
CA PHE A 119 2.64 -17.84 -8.36
C PHE A 119 4.01 -18.43 -8.73
N LEU A 120 4.40 -18.32 -10.01
CA LEU A 120 5.58 -19.03 -10.53
C LEU A 120 6.84 -18.18 -10.62
N TYR A 121 6.72 -16.86 -10.79
CA TYR A 121 7.86 -16.01 -11.12
C TYR A 121 8.09 -14.91 -10.10
N HIS A 122 7.09 -14.02 -9.92
CA HIS A 122 7.28 -12.82 -9.12
C HIS A 122 6.10 -12.59 -8.19
N PHE A 123 6.33 -12.87 -6.91
CA PHE A 123 5.36 -12.63 -5.86
C PHE A 123 5.03 -11.13 -5.68
N TRP A 124 5.99 -10.25 -5.96
CA TRP A 124 5.83 -8.81 -5.96
C TRP A 124 5.99 -8.26 -7.36
N MET A 125 5.15 -7.28 -7.72
CA MET A 125 5.27 -6.57 -8.98
C MET A 125 6.03 -5.27 -8.77
N PRO A 126 7.21 -5.10 -9.39
CA PRO A 126 7.90 -3.83 -9.44
C PRO A 126 6.99 -2.72 -9.99
N LYS A 127 7.17 -1.51 -9.43
CA LYS A 127 6.58 -0.29 -9.98
C LYS A 127 7.15 -0.08 -11.40
N ASP A 128 6.35 0.53 -12.28
CA ASP A 128 6.78 0.95 -13.63
C ASP A 128 7.06 -0.18 -14.64
N ILE A 129 6.59 -1.40 -14.37
CA ILE A 129 6.63 -2.50 -15.37
C ILE A 129 5.77 -2.18 -16.59
N PHE A 130 4.64 -1.49 -16.40
CA PHE A 130 3.72 -1.15 -17.48
C PHE A 130 3.91 0.29 -17.99
N PRO A 131 3.63 0.54 -19.28
CA PRO A 131 3.29 -0.42 -20.32
C PRO A 131 4.47 -1.34 -20.65
N LEU A 132 4.16 -2.53 -21.16
CA LEU A 132 5.16 -3.46 -21.66
C LEU A 132 5.61 -3.02 -23.06
N THR A 133 6.90 -3.20 -23.31
CA THR A 133 7.51 -2.98 -24.62
C THR A 133 8.04 -4.30 -25.16
N ILE A 134 8.08 -4.41 -26.48
CA ILE A 134 8.74 -5.56 -27.12
C ILE A 134 10.22 -5.53 -26.70
N PRO A 135 10.75 -6.62 -26.13
CA PRO A 135 12.15 -6.67 -25.72
C PRO A 135 13.08 -6.53 -26.93
N SER A 136 14.25 -5.92 -26.73
CA SER A 136 15.30 -5.92 -27.75
C SER A 136 15.68 -7.37 -28.07
N PRO A 137 15.87 -7.74 -29.35
CA PRO A 137 16.32 -9.07 -29.74
C PRO A 137 17.62 -9.50 -29.04
N ASP A 138 18.48 -8.53 -28.72
CA ASP A 138 19.78 -8.77 -28.07
C ASP A 138 19.70 -8.79 -26.54
N PHE A 139 18.51 -8.62 -25.95
CA PHE A 139 18.37 -8.57 -24.49
C PHE A 139 18.51 -9.96 -23.88
N ASN A 140 19.65 -10.21 -23.24
CA ASN A 140 19.93 -11.48 -22.57
C ASN A 140 19.37 -11.51 -21.13
N LEU A 141 18.28 -12.25 -20.93
CA LEU A 141 17.65 -12.47 -19.62
C LEU A 141 18.53 -13.20 -18.60
N ASN A 142 19.50 -13.99 -19.07
CA ASN A 142 20.41 -14.77 -18.24
C ASN A 142 21.69 -13.98 -17.90
N SER A 143 21.87 -12.80 -18.46
CA SER A 143 23.05 -11.97 -18.17
C SER A 143 22.97 -11.45 -16.73
N PRO A 144 23.99 -11.68 -15.88
CA PRO A 144 24.06 -11.06 -14.56
C PRO A 144 24.02 -9.52 -14.62
N ALA A 145 24.41 -8.94 -15.77
CA ALA A 145 24.35 -7.51 -16.03
C ALA A 145 22.97 -6.91 -15.74
N ARG A 146 21.88 -7.67 -15.92
CA ARG A 146 20.50 -7.20 -15.71
C ARG A 146 20.22 -6.68 -14.30
N TRP A 147 21.02 -7.07 -13.30
CA TRP A 147 20.82 -6.69 -11.90
C TRP A 147 21.68 -5.52 -11.43
N HIS A 148 22.49 -4.91 -12.31
CA HIS A 148 23.46 -3.88 -11.88
C HIS A 148 22.81 -2.52 -11.61
N THR A 149 21.96 -2.04 -12.53
CA THR A 149 21.28 -0.74 -12.38
C THR A 149 19.77 -0.90 -12.23
N PRO A 150 19.07 0.05 -11.58
CA PRO A 150 17.61 0.04 -11.49
C PRO A 150 16.92 -0.05 -12.86
N GLU A 151 17.47 0.62 -13.88
CA GLU A 151 16.92 0.67 -15.24
C GLU A 151 17.05 -0.69 -15.93
N LEU A 152 18.20 -1.36 -15.77
CA LEU A 152 18.42 -2.71 -16.27
C LEU A 152 17.54 -3.73 -15.56
N LYS A 153 17.29 -3.54 -14.25
CA LYS A 153 16.35 -4.39 -13.49
C LYS A 153 14.93 -4.26 -14.02
N ILE A 154 14.45 -3.02 -14.19
CA ILE A 154 13.11 -2.77 -14.74
C ILE A 154 13.01 -3.34 -16.16
N THR A 155 13.99 -3.07 -17.01
CA THR A 155 14.04 -3.59 -18.39
C THR A 155 14.04 -5.11 -18.42
N GLY A 156 14.82 -5.76 -17.55
CA GLY A 156 14.85 -7.22 -17.41
C GLY A 156 13.52 -7.79 -16.94
N ASN A 157 12.88 -7.15 -15.96
CA ASN A 157 11.56 -7.58 -15.46
C ASN A 157 10.47 -7.41 -16.52
N LYS A 158 10.51 -6.32 -17.31
CA LYS A 158 9.60 -6.13 -18.46
C LYS A 158 9.80 -7.21 -19.51
N ALA A 159 11.05 -7.51 -19.86
CA ALA A 159 11.37 -8.54 -20.83
C ALA A 159 10.91 -9.92 -20.36
N GLU A 160 11.23 -10.28 -19.12
CA GLU A 160 10.80 -11.54 -18.50
C GLU A 160 9.28 -11.68 -18.54
N LEU A 161 8.54 -10.66 -18.09
CA LEU A 161 7.08 -10.70 -18.14
C LEU A 161 6.55 -10.83 -19.57
N TYR A 162 7.13 -10.12 -20.54
CA TYR A 162 6.74 -10.22 -21.95
C TYR A 162 6.89 -11.66 -22.49
N PHE A 163 8.02 -12.32 -22.21
CA PHE A 163 8.24 -13.70 -22.64
C PHE A 163 7.35 -14.72 -21.91
N MET A 164 6.94 -14.43 -20.67
CA MET A 164 6.02 -15.30 -19.93
C MET A 164 4.57 -15.16 -20.35
N ILE A 165 4.20 -14.06 -20.99
CA ILE A 165 2.85 -13.87 -21.52
C ILE A 165 2.70 -14.69 -22.82
N PRO A 166 1.62 -15.48 -22.99
CA PRO A 166 1.37 -16.22 -24.21
C PRO A 166 1.34 -15.30 -25.44
N PRO A 167 1.82 -15.75 -26.62
CA PRO A 167 1.89 -14.91 -27.82
C PRO A 167 0.57 -14.22 -28.19
N LYS A 168 -0.57 -14.88 -27.93
CA LYS A 168 -1.92 -14.34 -28.15
C LYS A 168 -2.21 -13.08 -27.30
N LEU A 169 -1.58 -12.95 -26.14
CA LEU A 169 -1.74 -11.83 -25.21
C LEU A 169 -0.62 -10.80 -25.32
N GLN A 170 0.54 -11.13 -25.91
CA GLN A 170 1.69 -10.21 -26.02
C GLN A 170 1.34 -8.93 -26.80
N ARG A 171 0.58 -9.03 -27.89
CA ARG A 171 0.13 -7.85 -28.63
C ARG A 171 -0.70 -6.93 -27.72
N HIS A 172 -1.66 -7.50 -26.98
CA HIS A 172 -2.48 -6.75 -26.04
C HIS A 172 -1.66 -6.19 -24.87
N ALA A 173 -0.61 -6.87 -24.44
CA ALA A 173 0.30 -6.38 -23.41
C ALA A 173 0.98 -5.05 -23.79
N THR A 174 1.19 -4.83 -25.09
CA THR A 174 1.78 -3.60 -25.64
C THR A 174 0.76 -2.54 -26.06
N THR A 175 -0.45 -2.93 -26.46
CA THR A 175 -1.42 -2.01 -27.09
C THR A 175 -2.68 -1.75 -26.26
N TYR A 176 -3.04 -2.65 -25.34
CA TYR A 176 -4.25 -2.51 -24.54
C TYR A 176 -3.98 -1.65 -23.31
N VAL A 177 -4.53 -0.43 -23.32
CA VAL A 177 -4.31 0.59 -22.27
C VAL A 177 -4.59 0.08 -20.86
N SER A 178 -5.61 -0.77 -20.69
CA SER A 178 -5.98 -1.30 -19.37
C SER A 178 -5.18 -2.55 -18.95
N PHE A 179 -4.31 -3.10 -19.81
CA PHE A 179 -3.60 -4.35 -19.54
C PHE A 179 -2.85 -4.29 -18.21
N GLY A 180 -2.01 -3.27 -18.03
CA GLY A 180 -1.20 -3.13 -16.83
C GLY A 180 -2.02 -3.02 -15.55
N ARG A 181 -3.14 -2.26 -15.61
CA ARG A 181 -4.06 -2.12 -14.49
C ARG A 181 -4.73 -3.44 -14.13
N VAL A 182 -5.28 -4.15 -15.12
CA VAL A 182 -5.97 -5.44 -14.90
C VAL A 182 -4.99 -6.48 -14.37
N PHE A 183 -3.80 -6.55 -14.95
CA PHE A 183 -2.74 -7.48 -14.54
C PHE A 183 -2.24 -7.18 -13.12
N ALA A 184 -1.92 -5.92 -12.81
CA ALA A 184 -1.46 -5.51 -11.48
C ALA A 184 -2.51 -5.74 -10.38
N ASN A 185 -3.78 -5.46 -10.67
CA ASN A 185 -4.88 -5.72 -9.74
C ASN A 185 -5.04 -7.22 -9.47
N ALA A 186 -4.97 -8.05 -10.52
CA ALA A 186 -5.05 -9.50 -10.39
C ALA A 186 -3.92 -10.06 -9.51
N VAL A 187 -2.66 -9.67 -9.77
CA VAL A 187 -1.53 -10.06 -8.91
C VAL A 187 -1.77 -9.59 -7.47
N SER A 188 -2.16 -8.33 -7.30
CA SER A 188 -2.39 -7.77 -5.97
C SER A 188 -3.46 -8.51 -5.17
N SER A 189 -4.52 -8.95 -5.86
CA SER A 189 -5.62 -9.73 -5.27
C SER A 189 -5.24 -11.19 -4.96
N GLU A 190 -4.28 -11.77 -5.68
CA GLU A 190 -3.89 -13.17 -5.51
C GLU A 190 -2.86 -13.35 -4.39
N ARG A 191 -2.01 -12.35 -4.14
CA ARG A 191 -0.96 -12.42 -3.10
C ARG A 191 -1.46 -12.87 -1.72
N PRO A 192 -2.57 -12.33 -1.17
CA PRO A 192 -3.07 -12.78 0.14
C PRO A 192 -3.49 -14.26 0.13
N ASN A 193 -4.00 -14.78 -1.00
CA ASN A 193 -4.40 -16.17 -1.13
C ASN A 193 -3.21 -17.12 -1.08
N ILE A 194 -2.06 -16.69 -1.62
CA ILE A 194 -0.80 -17.44 -1.57
C ILE A 194 -0.16 -17.33 -0.17
N LEU A 195 -0.14 -16.13 0.42
CA LEU A 195 0.48 -15.91 1.73
C LEU A 195 -0.27 -16.57 2.86
N LYS A 196 -1.61 -16.65 2.80
CA LYS A 196 -2.41 -17.18 3.90
C LYS A 196 -2.01 -18.62 4.27
N PRO A 197 -1.95 -19.58 3.34
CA PRO A 197 -1.46 -20.93 3.64
C PRO A 197 -0.03 -20.93 4.20
N VAL A 198 0.87 -20.10 3.67
CA VAL A 198 2.26 -20.04 4.18
C VAL A 198 2.30 -19.56 5.63
N LYS A 199 1.53 -18.51 5.96
CA LYS A 199 1.41 -18.00 7.33
C LYS A 199 0.76 -19.00 8.28
N ASP A 200 -0.32 -19.63 7.85
CA ASP A 200 -1.06 -20.60 8.66
C ASP A 200 -0.18 -21.82 8.97
N ASN A 201 0.60 -22.31 7.98
CA ASN A 201 1.55 -23.40 8.19
C ASN A 201 2.76 -22.98 9.05
N ALA A 202 3.30 -21.77 8.84
CA ALA A 202 4.39 -21.27 9.67
C ALA A 202 3.95 -21.16 11.14
N ALA A 203 2.77 -20.62 11.41
CA ALA A 203 2.23 -20.53 12.77
C ALA A 203 2.11 -21.91 13.43
N GLN A 204 1.69 -22.94 12.69
CA GLN A 204 1.64 -24.31 13.21
C GLN A 204 3.04 -24.86 13.52
N LEU A 205 4.00 -24.70 12.59
CA LEU A 205 5.38 -25.19 12.76
C LEU A 205 6.10 -24.52 13.94
N PHE A 206 5.88 -23.22 14.13
CA PHE A 206 6.53 -22.43 15.18
C PHE A 206 5.71 -22.36 16.47
N SER A 207 4.55 -23.02 16.55
CA SER A 207 3.68 -23.00 17.73
C SER A 207 4.37 -23.50 19.01
N SER A 208 5.31 -24.42 18.88
CA SER A 208 6.08 -24.97 20.00
C SER A 208 7.19 -24.03 20.52
N LEU A 209 7.52 -22.98 19.77
CA LEU A 209 8.62 -22.06 20.08
C LEU A 209 8.18 -20.83 20.89
N ASN A 210 6.87 -20.65 21.15
CA ASN A 210 6.31 -19.53 21.91
C ASN A 210 6.90 -18.15 21.51
N LEU A 211 7.08 -17.94 20.20
CA LEU A 211 7.55 -16.68 19.60
C LEU A 211 6.40 -15.71 19.36
#